data_AF-Q2KGG8-F1
#
_entry.id   AF-Q2KGG8-F1
#
_cell.length_a   1.000
_cell.length_b   1.000
_cell.length_c   1.000
_cell.angle_alpha   90.00
_cell.angle_beta   90.00
_cell.angle_gamma   90.00
#
_symmetry.space_group_name_H-M   'P 1'
#
loop_
_entity.id
_entity.type
_entity.pdbx_description
1 polymer ?
#
loop_
_entity_poly.entity_id
_entity_poly.type
_entity_poly.pdbx_seq_one_letter_code
_entity_poly.pdbx_strand_id
1 'polypeptide(L)'
;MSQNQGIAASVQARAQEVAKEDFQQAKDLVNDATKSGAYLYPIKLTVLVFVNGPVAVFTTVLLILSESSTIISVISRNFLLQEALLDTFDGTLVAKGATNIVQEGRELQPGFDPIAKLGKIVKSPFERFSPKALVRYFMYLPLNFIPVVGTIIFILIQGRNRGQSIHDRYFQLKSWSASRRRAWLHAHTGAYSAFGVVATLLEIVPVASMFFSFTNAVGAALRAADLEAQGTQATEPSDQPASSNNKDD
;
A
#
# COMPACT_ATOMS: atom_id res chain seq x y z
N MET A 1 48.02 33.08 51.43
CA MET A 1 47.26 33.71 50.32
C MET A 1 47.30 32.92 49.00
N SER A 2 48.27 32.01 48.77
CA SER A 2 48.38 31.26 47.50
C SER A 2 47.35 30.13 47.29
N GLN A 3 46.81 29.52 48.35
CA GLN A 3 45.92 28.34 48.24
C GLN A 3 44.50 28.67 47.72
N ASN A 4 43.97 29.88 48.00
CA ASN A 4 42.63 30.29 47.53
C ASN A 4 42.61 30.66 46.03
N GLN A 5 43.74 31.06 45.45
CA GLN A 5 43.81 31.39 44.03
C GLN A 5 43.80 30.13 43.14
N GLY A 6 44.39 29.03 43.61
CA GLY A 6 44.35 27.74 42.91
C GLY A 6 42.96 27.12 42.84
N ILE A 7 42.17 27.25 43.92
CA ILE A 7 40.79 26.73 43.95
C ILE A 7 39.89 27.51 42.99
N ALA A 8 39.94 28.84 43.01
CA ALA A 8 39.15 29.66 42.09
C ALA A 8 39.49 29.38 40.61
N ALA A 9 40.78 29.25 40.28
CA ALA A 9 41.23 28.90 38.93
C ALA A 9 40.77 27.49 38.51
N SER A 10 40.79 26.52 39.42
CA SER A 10 40.33 25.14 39.15
C SER A 10 38.81 25.05 38.94
N VAL A 11 38.04 25.84 39.69
CA VAL A 11 36.57 25.93 39.53
C VAL A 11 36.22 26.60 38.21
N GLN A 12 36.94 27.66 37.82
CA GLN A 12 36.72 28.34 36.55
C GLN A 12 37.13 27.48 35.36
N ALA A 13 38.23 26.72 35.46
CA ALA A 13 38.65 25.77 34.43
C ALA A 13 37.62 24.64 34.25
N ARG A 14 37.12 24.05 35.35
CA ARG A 14 36.05 23.04 35.29
C ARG A 14 34.74 23.60 34.75
N ALA A 15 34.36 24.82 35.12
CA ALA A 15 33.17 25.47 34.57
C ALA A 15 33.29 25.68 33.05
N GLN A 16 34.47 26.03 32.56
CA GLN A 16 34.72 26.16 31.12
C GLN A 16 34.78 24.81 30.39
N GLU A 17 35.27 23.75 31.05
CA GLU A 17 35.31 22.40 30.50
C GLU A 17 33.90 21.81 30.39
N VAL A 18 33.11 21.90 31.46
CA VAL A 18 31.69 21.47 31.47
C VAL A 18 30.89 22.25 30.43
N ALA A 19 31.08 23.57 30.32
CA ALA A 19 30.39 24.36 29.30
C ALA A 19 30.77 23.96 27.86
N LYS A 20 32.02 23.55 27.62
CA LYS A 20 32.45 23.04 26.31
C LYS A 20 31.90 21.65 26.03
N GLU A 21 31.85 20.80 27.05
CA GLU A 21 31.30 19.45 26.98
C GLU A 21 29.80 19.50 26.69
N ASP A 22 29.03 20.29 27.44
CA ASP A 22 27.59 20.52 27.22
C ASP A 22 27.30 21.07 25.82
N PHE A 23 28.13 21.99 25.33
CA PHE A 23 27.98 22.56 24.00
C PHE A 23 28.27 21.53 22.89
N GLN A 24 29.27 20.67 23.08
CA GLN A 24 29.58 19.63 22.12
C GLN A 24 28.50 18.54 22.12
N GLN A 25 28.03 18.15 23.30
CA GLN A 25 26.93 17.18 23.46
C GLN A 25 25.62 17.72 22.87
N ALA A 26 25.33 19.01 23.03
CA ALA A 26 24.19 19.67 22.38
C ALA A 26 24.32 19.68 20.85
N LYS A 27 25.51 19.92 20.30
CA LYS A 27 25.75 19.85 18.85
C LYS A 27 25.56 18.46 18.28
N ASP A 28 26.07 17.44 18.99
CA ASP A 28 25.96 16.05 18.55
C ASP A 28 24.50 15.59 18.60
N LEU A 29 23.77 15.94 19.67
CA LEU A 29 22.33 15.72 19.77
C LEU A 29 21.54 16.41 18.64
N VAL A 30 21.88 17.67 18.30
CA VAL A 30 21.23 18.40 17.19
C VAL A 30 21.53 17.75 15.84
N ASN A 31 22.76 17.29 15.61
CA ASN A 31 23.15 16.59 14.38
C ASN A 31 22.43 15.24 14.23
N ASP A 32 22.33 14.46 15.31
CA ASP A 32 21.61 13.19 15.33
C ASP A 32 20.09 13.38 15.17
N ALA A 33 19.54 14.42 15.80
CA ALA A 33 18.14 14.80 15.62
C ALA A 33 17.85 15.22 14.17
N THR A 34 18.76 15.97 13.53
CA THR A 34 18.63 16.44 12.14
C THR A 34 18.71 15.29 11.14
N LYS A 35 19.60 14.32 11.35
CA LYS A 35 19.69 13.11 10.50
C LYS A 35 18.48 12.18 10.64
N SER A 36 17.91 12.06 11.84
CA SER A 36 16.77 11.19 12.12
C SER A 36 15.40 11.81 11.84
N GLY A 37 15.35 13.12 11.54
CA GLY A 37 14.09 13.86 11.45
C GLY A 37 13.41 14.10 12.80
N ALA A 38 14.01 13.64 13.90
CA ALA A 38 13.43 13.71 15.24
C ALA A 38 13.35 15.14 15.79
N TYR A 39 14.08 16.10 15.22
CA TYR A 39 14.06 17.51 15.59
C TYR A 39 12.67 18.16 15.42
N LEU A 40 11.81 17.61 14.56
CA LEU A 40 10.44 18.09 14.38
C LEU A 40 9.59 17.93 15.64
N TYR A 41 9.83 16.90 16.46
CA TYR A 41 9.04 16.64 17.66
C TYR A 41 9.26 17.67 18.79
N PRO A 42 10.48 18.00 19.22
CA PRO A 42 10.71 19.04 20.22
C PRO A 42 10.35 20.44 19.70
N ILE A 43 10.51 20.72 18.40
CA ILE A 43 10.06 22.00 17.80
C ILE A 43 8.53 22.11 17.87
N LYS A 44 7.80 21.06 17.48
CA LYS A 44 6.32 21.00 17.61
C LYS A 44 5.90 21.21 19.07
N LEU A 45 6.55 20.53 20.02
CA LEU A 45 6.26 20.70 21.45
C LEU A 45 6.50 22.14 21.91
N THR A 46 7.62 22.74 21.52
CA THR A 46 7.99 24.12 21.89
C THR A 46 6.96 25.13 21.37
N VAL A 47 6.55 24.98 20.10
CA VAL A 47 5.50 25.82 19.50
C VAL A 47 4.17 25.63 20.22
N LEU A 48 3.77 24.38 20.52
CA LEU A 48 2.51 24.12 21.21
C LEU A 48 2.50 24.62 22.65
N VAL A 49 3.61 24.47 23.39
CA VAL A 49 3.76 24.99 24.76
C VAL A 49 3.70 26.52 24.77
N PHE A 50 4.26 27.17 23.75
CA PHE A 50 4.18 28.61 23.59
C PHE A 50 2.74 29.11 23.33
N VAL A 51 1.94 28.36 22.56
CA VAL A 51 0.57 28.75 22.19
C VAL A 51 -0.48 28.34 23.24
N ASN A 52 -0.35 27.15 23.84
CA ASN A 52 -1.37 26.55 24.71
C ASN A 52 -0.93 26.35 26.18
N GLY A 53 0.25 26.82 26.55
CA GLY A 53 0.77 26.70 27.91
C GLY A 53 1.02 25.24 28.35
N PRO A 54 0.95 24.93 29.65
CA PRO A 54 1.29 23.59 30.18
C PRO A 54 0.43 22.44 29.65
N VAL A 55 -0.80 22.72 29.19
CA VAL A 55 -1.72 21.73 28.58
C VAL A 55 -1.16 21.16 27.27
N ALA A 56 -0.24 21.90 26.63
CA ALA A 56 0.44 21.50 25.41
C ALA A 56 1.20 20.18 25.51
N VAL A 57 1.71 19.82 26.70
CA VAL A 57 2.41 18.55 26.88
C VAL A 57 1.47 17.38 26.64
N PHE A 58 0.24 17.44 27.19
CA PHE A 58 -0.77 16.41 27.00
C PHE A 58 -1.24 16.33 25.53
N THR A 59 -1.52 17.47 24.90
CA THR A 59 -1.98 17.50 23.50
C THR A 59 -0.88 17.07 22.52
N THR A 60 0.38 17.41 22.80
CA THR A 60 1.53 16.98 21.98
C THR A 60 1.75 15.49 22.08
N VAL A 61 1.64 14.89 23.27
CA VAL A 61 1.71 13.42 23.43
C VAL A 61 0.62 12.74 22.62
N LEU A 62 -0.63 13.22 22.70
CA LEU A 62 -1.73 12.67 21.89
C LEU A 62 -1.49 12.82 20.38
N LEU A 63 -0.96 13.97 19.93
CA LEU A 63 -0.63 14.19 18.52
C LEU A 63 0.47 13.24 18.05
N ILE A 64 1.55 13.08 18.81
CA ILE A 64 2.66 12.18 18.47
C ILE A 64 2.18 10.73 18.42
N LEU A 65 1.32 10.31 19.36
CA LEU A 65 0.72 8.99 19.33
C LEU A 65 -0.17 8.80 18.10
N SER A 66 -0.96 9.80 17.71
CA SER A 66 -1.79 9.76 16.51
C SER A 66 -0.95 9.72 15.23
N GLU A 67 0.12 10.52 15.14
CA GLU A 67 1.07 10.50 14.02
C GLU A 67 1.77 9.15 13.93
N SER A 68 2.24 8.61 15.05
CA SER A 68 2.88 7.29 15.13
C SER A 68 1.93 6.16 14.74
N SER A 69 0.69 6.18 15.25
CA SER A 69 -0.35 5.22 14.88
C SER A 69 -0.67 5.29 13.39
N THR A 70 -0.68 6.50 12.80
CA THR A 70 -0.89 6.68 11.36
C THR A 70 0.27 6.07 10.57
N ILE A 71 1.52 6.32 10.99
CA ILE A 71 2.71 5.74 10.36
C ILE A 71 2.69 4.21 10.46
N ILE A 72 2.45 3.67 11.65
CA ILE A 72 2.35 2.22 11.89
C ILE A 72 1.23 1.61 11.07
N SER A 73 0.06 2.24 11.00
CA SER A 73 -1.08 1.81 10.20
C SER A 73 -0.74 1.80 8.71
N VAL A 74 -0.09 2.85 8.20
CA VAL A 74 0.35 2.95 6.80
C VAL A 74 1.36 1.85 6.47
N ILE A 75 2.37 1.65 7.32
CA ILE A 75 3.39 0.61 7.11
C ILE A 75 2.75 -0.78 7.15
N SER A 76 1.91 -1.06 8.15
CA SER A 76 1.25 -2.36 8.31
C SER A 76 0.31 -2.66 7.14
N ARG A 77 -0.44 -1.66 6.67
CA ARG A 77 -1.34 -1.78 5.51
C ARG A 77 -0.60 -1.96 4.20
N ASN A 78 0.53 -1.29 4.03
CA ASN A 78 1.25 -1.31 2.76
C ASN A 78 2.23 -2.48 2.65
N PHE A 79 2.80 -2.97 3.75
CA PHE A 79 3.79 -4.06 3.68
C PHE A 79 3.18 -5.41 4.05
N LEU A 80 2.66 -5.55 5.27
CA LEU A 80 2.21 -6.85 5.80
C LEU A 80 0.91 -7.33 5.16
N LEU A 81 -0.07 -6.43 5.03
CA LEU A 81 -1.37 -6.76 4.46
C LEU A 81 -1.30 -7.11 2.98
N GLN A 82 -0.40 -6.48 2.22
CA GLN A 82 -0.32 -6.72 0.78
C GLN A 82 0.15 -8.13 0.44
N GLU A 83 1.15 -8.64 1.14
CA GLU A 83 1.61 -10.03 0.96
C GLU A 83 0.48 -11.01 1.29
N ALA A 84 -0.20 -10.81 2.43
CA ALA A 84 -1.32 -11.66 2.83
C ALA A 84 -2.51 -11.59 1.85
N LEU A 85 -2.81 -10.42 1.28
CA LEU A 85 -3.86 -10.24 0.28
C LEU A 85 -3.50 -10.92 -1.05
N LEU A 86 -2.24 -10.84 -1.46
CA LEU A 86 -1.73 -11.57 -2.65
C LEU A 86 -1.79 -13.07 -2.44
N ASP A 87 -1.44 -13.56 -1.25
CA ASP A 87 -1.52 -14.98 -0.90
C ASP A 87 -2.97 -15.46 -0.88
N THR A 88 -3.88 -14.64 -0.36
CA THR A 88 -5.32 -14.91 -0.39
C THR A 88 -5.85 -14.99 -1.81
N PHE A 89 -5.42 -14.06 -2.69
CA PHE A 89 -5.80 -14.05 -4.10
C PHE A 89 -5.30 -15.31 -4.82
N ASP A 90 -4.00 -15.57 -4.76
CA ASP A 90 -3.38 -16.72 -5.44
C ASP A 90 -3.91 -18.04 -4.86
N GLY A 91 -4.07 -18.15 -3.54
CA GLY A 91 -4.64 -19.33 -2.88
C GLY A 91 -6.09 -19.59 -3.30
N THR A 92 -6.88 -18.53 -3.52
CA THR A 92 -8.25 -18.65 -4.04
C THR A 92 -8.26 -19.16 -5.49
N LEU A 93 -7.33 -18.70 -6.34
CA LEU A 93 -7.18 -19.22 -7.71
C LEU A 93 -6.83 -20.71 -7.71
N VAL A 94 -5.87 -21.12 -6.86
CA VAL A 94 -5.50 -22.53 -6.69
C VAL A 94 -6.71 -23.35 -6.22
N ALA A 95 -7.48 -22.86 -5.24
CA ALA A 95 -8.68 -23.52 -4.75
C ALA A 95 -9.79 -23.65 -5.81
N LYS A 96 -9.82 -22.75 -6.81
CA LYS A 96 -10.73 -22.81 -7.96
C LYS A 96 -10.18 -23.61 -9.15
N GLY A 97 -9.05 -24.28 -9.00
CA GLY A 97 -8.47 -25.10 -10.07
C GLY A 97 -7.69 -24.32 -11.12
N ALA A 98 -7.58 -22.99 -10.98
CA ALA A 98 -6.77 -22.13 -11.86
C ALA A 98 -5.28 -22.16 -11.45
N THR A 99 -4.75 -23.36 -11.19
CA THR A 99 -3.38 -23.54 -10.70
C THR A 99 -2.34 -23.29 -11.79
N ASN A 100 -2.70 -23.54 -13.05
CA ASN A 100 -1.87 -23.32 -14.24
C ASN A 100 -1.42 -21.86 -14.40
N ILE A 101 -2.29 -20.89 -14.11
CA ILE A 101 -1.93 -19.46 -14.23
C ILE A 101 -1.07 -18.97 -13.06
N VAL A 102 -1.18 -19.61 -11.89
CA VAL A 102 -0.39 -19.23 -10.71
C VAL A 102 1.05 -19.72 -10.85
N GLN A 103 1.27 -20.86 -11.53
CA GLN A 103 2.60 -21.40 -11.84
C GLN A 103 3.45 -20.47 -12.71
N GLU A 104 2.83 -19.61 -13.53
CA GLU A 104 3.55 -18.63 -14.36
C GLU A 104 4.17 -17.48 -13.53
N GLY A 105 3.66 -17.22 -12.32
CA GLY A 105 4.09 -16.09 -11.49
C GLY A 105 4.57 -16.44 -10.08
N ARG A 106 4.68 -17.74 -9.74
CA ARG A 106 5.21 -18.28 -8.49
C ARG A 106 5.71 -19.71 -8.69
N GLU A 107 6.84 -20.05 -8.05
CA GLU A 107 7.24 -21.46 -7.88
C GLU A 107 6.25 -22.13 -6.91
N LEU A 108 5.57 -23.18 -7.36
CA LEU A 108 4.69 -23.98 -6.50
C LEU A 108 5.50 -25.09 -5.81
N GLN A 109 5.44 -25.14 -4.49
CA GLN A 109 5.99 -26.27 -3.74
C GLN A 109 4.96 -27.41 -3.62
N PRO A 110 5.39 -28.69 -3.59
CA PRO A 110 4.49 -29.82 -3.37
C PRO A 110 3.90 -29.77 -1.94
N GLY A 111 2.57 -29.81 -1.82
CA GLY A 111 1.84 -29.74 -0.55
C GLY A 111 0.33 -29.96 -0.73
N PHE A 112 -0.43 -30.08 0.37
CA PHE A 112 -1.89 -30.23 0.32
C PHE A 112 -2.62 -28.87 0.47
N ASP A 113 -2.05 -27.93 1.22
CA ASP A 113 -2.68 -26.63 1.50
C ASP A 113 -2.41 -25.56 0.43
N PRO A 114 -3.44 -24.91 -0.12
CA PRO A 114 -3.29 -23.88 -1.17
C PRO A 114 -2.39 -22.69 -0.79
N ILE A 115 -2.35 -22.34 0.50
CA ILE A 115 -1.52 -21.24 1.03
C ILE A 115 -0.07 -21.68 1.23
N ALA A 116 0.15 -22.92 1.67
CA ALA A 116 1.49 -23.47 1.90
C ALA A 116 2.29 -23.69 0.59
N LYS A 117 1.61 -23.66 -0.57
CA LYS A 117 2.22 -23.82 -1.90
C LYS A 117 2.85 -22.54 -2.45
N LEU A 118 2.63 -21.39 -1.81
CA LEU A 118 2.99 -20.08 -2.35
C LEU A 118 4.43 -19.69 -1.96
N GLY A 119 5.34 -19.66 -2.93
CA GLY A 119 6.72 -19.18 -2.76
C GLY A 119 6.87 -17.64 -2.71
N LYS A 120 8.11 -17.11 -2.80
CA LYS A 120 8.40 -15.67 -2.70
C LYS A 120 7.85 -14.84 -3.87
N ILE A 121 7.40 -13.63 -3.57
CA ILE A 121 6.81 -12.65 -4.50
C ILE A 121 7.91 -11.93 -5.29
N VAL A 122 7.92 -12.04 -6.62
CA VAL A 122 9.05 -11.59 -7.47
C VAL A 122 8.84 -10.22 -8.15
N LYS A 123 7.64 -9.62 -8.13
CA LYS A 123 7.42 -8.28 -8.73
C LYS A 123 6.50 -7.39 -7.92
N SER A 124 7.06 -6.26 -7.51
CA SER A 124 6.38 -5.15 -6.85
C SER A 124 5.69 -4.23 -7.90
N PRO A 125 4.35 -4.05 -7.86
CA PRO A 125 3.57 -3.42 -8.93
C PRO A 125 3.33 -1.92 -8.72
N PHE A 126 4.34 -1.13 -8.34
CA PHE A 126 4.12 0.30 -8.05
C PHE A 126 4.55 1.22 -9.19
N GLU A 127 3.56 1.89 -9.81
CA GLU A 127 3.77 3.10 -10.59
C GLU A 127 4.15 4.26 -9.64
N ARG A 128 5.30 4.87 -9.92
CA ARG A 128 5.82 6.05 -9.22
C ARG A 128 4.91 7.26 -9.47
N PHE A 129 4.75 8.10 -8.43
CA PHE A 129 4.03 9.37 -8.43
C PHE A 129 3.95 10.06 -9.80
N SER A 130 2.73 10.24 -10.33
CA SER A 130 2.50 10.93 -11.59
C SER A 130 2.04 12.38 -11.35
N PRO A 131 2.67 13.39 -11.99
CA PRO A 131 2.22 14.79 -11.97
C PRO A 131 0.75 14.99 -12.42
N LYS A 132 0.19 14.02 -13.16
CA LYS A 132 -1.22 14.02 -13.56
C LYS A 132 -2.18 13.90 -12.37
N ALA A 133 -1.75 13.32 -11.25
CA ALA A 133 -2.55 13.25 -10.02
C ALA A 133 -2.77 14.64 -9.40
N LEU A 134 -1.75 15.50 -9.47
CA LEU A 134 -1.81 16.89 -9.00
C LEU A 134 -2.76 17.74 -9.84
N VAL A 135 -2.68 17.65 -11.17
CA VAL A 135 -3.60 18.38 -12.07
C VAL A 135 -5.04 17.95 -11.84
N ARG A 136 -5.28 16.64 -11.67
CA ARG A 136 -6.59 16.08 -11.37
C ARG A 136 -7.12 16.54 -10.00
N TYR A 137 -6.25 16.63 -9.00
CA TYR A 137 -6.59 17.16 -7.67
C TYR A 137 -7.08 18.60 -7.76
N PHE A 138 -6.38 19.48 -8.47
CA PHE A 138 -6.83 20.87 -8.68
C PHE A 138 -8.15 20.95 -9.45
N MET A 139 -8.40 20.02 -10.38
CA MET A 139 -9.66 19.95 -11.12
C MET A 139 -10.86 19.48 -10.26
N TYR A 140 -10.62 18.67 -9.22
CA TYR A 140 -11.67 18.22 -8.27
C TYR A 140 -11.83 19.13 -7.05
N LEU A 141 -10.96 20.12 -6.88
CA LEU A 141 -11.02 21.08 -5.78
C LEU A 141 -12.35 21.87 -5.74
N PRO A 142 -12.91 22.36 -6.87
CA PRO A 142 -14.22 23.01 -6.88
C PRO A 142 -15.37 22.08 -6.51
N LEU A 143 -15.21 20.77 -6.75
CA LEU A 143 -16.25 19.77 -6.54
C LEU A 143 -16.45 19.40 -5.06
N ASN A 144 -15.42 19.63 -4.24
CA ASN A 144 -15.50 19.42 -2.78
C ASN A 144 -16.32 20.50 -2.05
N PHE A 145 -16.65 21.63 -2.71
CA PHE A 145 -17.44 22.70 -2.10
C PHE A 145 -18.94 22.40 -2.03
N ILE A 146 -19.40 21.27 -2.59
CA ILE A 146 -20.78 20.80 -2.45
C ILE A 146 -20.77 19.58 -1.52
N PRO A 147 -21.14 19.75 -0.24
CA PRO A 147 -21.30 18.63 0.68
C PRO A 147 -22.21 17.57 0.06
N VAL A 148 -21.93 16.29 0.32
CA VAL A 148 -22.66 15.12 -0.25
C VAL A 148 -22.33 14.83 -1.72
N VAL A 149 -22.49 15.79 -2.64
CA VAL A 149 -22.23 15.57 -4.08
C VAL A 149 -20.75 15.30 -4.35
N GLY A 150 -19.87 16.08 -3.71
CA GLY A 150 -18.41 15.89 -3.81
C GLY A 150 -17.98 14.51 -3.31
N THR A 151 -18.57 14.03 -2.21
CA THR A 151 -18.28 12.72 -1.63
C THR A 151 -18.72 11.58 -2.54
N ILE A 152 -19.93 11.67 -3.12
CA ILE A 152 -20.44 10.65 -4.05
C ILE A 152 -19.53 10.56 -5.28
N ILE A 153 -19.17 11.69 -5.89
CA ILE A 153 -18.31 11.70 -7.07
C ILE A 153 -16.91 11.21 -6.72
N PHE A 154 -16.38 11.58 -5.56
CA PHE A 154 -15.10 11.07 -5.07
C PHE A 154 -15.12 9.54 -4.94
N ILE A 155 -16.16 8.96 -4.34
CA ILE A 155 -16.32 7.51 -4.22
C ILE A 155 -16.41 6.84 -5.60
N LEU A 156 -17.17 7.41 -6.54
CA LEU A 156 -17.32 6.87 -7.89
C LEU A 156 -15.98 6.88 -8.66
N ILE A 157 -15.23 7.98 -8.57
CA ILE A 157 -13.94 8.13 -9.26
C ILE A 157 -12.88 7.24 -8.62
N GLN A 158 -12.82 7.21 -7.29
CA GLN A 158 -11.89 6.35 -6.56
C GLN A 158 -12.21 4.88 -6.80
N GLY A 159 -13.50 4.51 -6.76
CA GLY A 159 -13.99 3.17 -7.07
C GLY A 159 -13.65 2.74 -8.50
N ARG A 160 -13.82 3.60 -9.51
CA ARG A 160 -13.40 3.29 -10.89
C ARG A 160 -11.91 3.00 -10.99
N ASN A 161 -11.06 3.81 -10.37
CA ASN A 161 -9.61 3.59 -10.37
C ASN A 161 -9.24 2.32 -9.61
N ARG A 162 -9.86 2.07 -8.46
CA ARG A 162 -9.66 0.88 -7.64
C ARG A 162 -10.06 -0.39 -8.41
N GLY A 163 -11.18 -0.33 -9.11
CA GLY A 163 -11.67 -1.39 -9.98
C GLY A 163 -10.61 -1.82 -10.98
N GLN A 164 -9.97 -0.89 -11.67
CA GLN A 164 -8.90 -1.20 -12.64
C GLN A 164 -7.71 -1.94 -12.01
N SER A 165 -7.37 -1.63 -10.76
CA SER A 165 -6.24 -2.26 -10.04
C SER A 165 -6.52 -3.68 -9.57
N ILE A 166 -7.79 -4.11 -9.54
CA ILE A 166 -8.14 -5.31 -8.78
C ILE A 166 -7.65 -6.62 -9.40
N HIS A 167 -7.49 -6.64 -10.71
CA HIS A 167 -6.94 -7.78 -11.45
C HIS A 167 -5.47 -7.54 -11.85
N ASP A 168 -4.77 -6.59 -11.25
CA ASP A 168 -3.35 -6.37 -11.58
C ASP A 168 -2.53 -7.64 -11.35
N ARG A 169 -2.81 -8.40 -10.28
CA ARG A 169 -2.19 -9.70 -10.04
C ARG A 169 -2.53 -10.71 -11.14
N TYR A 170 -3.79 -10.81 -11.55
CA TYR A 170 -4.21 -11.69 -12.65
C TYR A 170 -3.52 -11.34 -13.97
N PHE A 171 -3.48 -10.05 -14.34
CA PHE A 171 -2.80 -9.60 -15.56
C PHE A 171 -1.28 -9.83 -15.51
N GLN A 172 -0.70 -9.72 -14.31
CA GLN A 172 0.70 -10.05 -14.07
C GLN A 172 0.96 -11.55 -14.24
N LEU A 173 0.12 -12.42 -13.66
CA LEU A 173 0.21 -13.87 -13.82
C LEU A 173 0.16 -14.27 -15.29
N LYS A 174 -0.78 -13.68 -16.06
CA LYS A 174 -0.89 -13.88 -17.51
C LYS A 174 0.18 -13.19 -18.36
N SER A 175 1.14 -12.52 -17.73
CA SER A 175 2.21 -11.76 -18.41
C SER A 175 1.69 -10.76 -19.46
N TRP A 176 0.55 -10.11 -19.21
CA TRP A 176 -0.03 -9.16 -20.15
C TRP A 176 0.80 -7.88 -20.28
N SER A 177 0.97 -7.41 -21.52
CA SER A 177 1.57 -6.10 -21.79
C SER A 177 0.66 -4.95 -21.34
N ALA A 178 1.25 -3.79 -21.04
CA ALA A 178 0.50 -2.62 -20.59
C ALA A 178 -0.54 -2.12 -21.61
N SER A 179 -0.31 -2.34 -22.91
CA SER A 179 -1.27 -2.01 -23.98
C SER A 179 -2.45 -2.99 -23.99
N ARG A 180 -2.19 -4.30 -23.88
CA ARG A 180 -3.23 -5.34 -23.79
C ARG A 180 -4.12 -5.15 -22.56
N ARG A 181 -3.51 -4.89 -21.40
CA ARG A 181 -4.22 -4.57 -20.15
C ARG A 181 -5.16 -3.37 -20.34
N ARG A 182 -4.66 -2.28 -20.94
CA ARG A 182 -5.46 -1.07 -21.19
C ARG A 182 -6.64 -1.34 -22.12
N ALA A 183 -6.43 -2.06 -23.23
CA ALA A 183 -7.51 -2.41 -24.15
C ALA A 183 -8.60 -3.25 -23.48
N TRP A 184 -8.20 -4.25 -22.70
CA TRP A 184 -9.11 -5.11 -21.95
C TRP A 184 -9.93 -4.34 -20.90
N LEU A 185 -9.28 -3.51 -20.09
CA LEU A 185 -9.94 -2.68 -19.09
C LEU A 185 -10.92 -1.69 -19.73
N HIS A 186 -10.58 -1.16 -20.91
CA HIS A 186 -11.47 -0.27 -21.65
C HIS A 186 -12.74 -1.00 -22.09
N ALA A 187 -12.59 -2.22 -22.63
CA ALA A 187 -13.72 -3.06 -23.04
C ALA A 187 -14.63 -3.47 -21.87
N HIS A 188 -14.08 -3.64 -20.67
CA HIS A 188 -14.83 -4.11 -19.49
C HIS A 188 -15.08 -3.02 -18.43
N THR A 189 -15.00 -1.74 -18.81
CA THR A 189 -15.03 -0.61 -17.88
C THR A 189 -16.19 -0.67 -16.88
N GLY A 190 -17.40 -1.05 -17.33
CA GLY A 190 -18.59 -1.10 -16.47
C GLY A 190 -18.44 -2.07 -15.30
N ALA A 191 -18.09 -3.32 -15.58
CA ALA A 191 -17.98 -4.35 -14.56
C ALA A 191 -16.77 -4.13 -13.62
N TYR A 192 -15.67 -3.54 -14.11
CA TYR A 192 -14.55 -3.15 -13.24
C TYR A 192 -14.92 -1.94 -12.36
N SER A 193 -15.65 -0.95 -12.89
CA SER A 193 -16.09 0.23 -12.13
C SER A 193 -17.08 -0.15 -11.04
N ALA A 194 -18.08 -0.98 -11.34
CA ALA A 194 -19.06 -1.44 -10.37
C ALA A 194 -18.40 -2.21 -9.22
N PHE A 195 -17.50 -3.16 -9.54
CA PHE A 195 -16.73 -3.87 -8.53
C PHE A 195 -15.96 -2.89 -7.64
N GLY A 196 -15.19 -1.99 -8.26
CA GLY A 196 -14.35 -1.05 -7.52
C GLY A 196 -15.14 -0.09 -6.64
N VAL A 197 -16.32 0.36 -7.06
CA VAL A 197 -17.21 1.18 -6.23
C VAL A 197 -17.70 0.39 -5.02
N VAL A 198 -18.18 -0.84 -5.20
CA VAL A 198 -18.63 -1.68 -4.08
C VAL A 198 -17.47 -1.98 -3.13
N ALA A 199 -16.29 -2.32 -3.66
CA ALA A 199 -15.09 -2.55 -2.87
C ALA A 199 -14.69 -1.32 -2.04
N THR A 200 -14.69 -0.13 -2.66
CA THR A 200 -14.42 1.14 -1.96
C THR A 200 -15.45 1.40 -0.87
N LEU A 201 -16.75 1.15 -1.12
CA LEU A 201 -17.82 1.33 -0.12
C LEU A 201 -17.64 0.41 1.09
N LEU A 202 -17.31 -0.87 0.86
CA LEU A 202 -17.02 -1.83 1.93
C LEU A 202 -15.79 -1.41 2.75
N GLU A 203 -14.82 -0.77 2.11
CA GLU A 203 -13.58 -0.32 2.76
C GLU A 203 -13.68 1.09 3.39
N ILE A 204 -14.86 1.74 3.41
CA ILE A 204 -15.03 3.07 4.04
C ILE A 204 -14.73 3.05 5.53
N VAL A 205 -15.09 1.97 6.23
CA VAL A 205 -14.96 1.87 7.69
C VAL A 205 -13.53 1.41 8.05
N PRO A 206 -12.68 2.21 8.71
CA PRO A 206 -11.24 1.92 8.83
C PRO A 206 -10.86 0.58 9.46
N VAL A 207 -11.64 0.08 10.43
CA VAL A 207 -11.37 -1.22 11.09
C VAL A 207 -11.94 -2.37 10.24
N ALA A 208 -13.17 -2.23 9.76
CA ALA A 208 -13.80 -3.24 8.92
C ALA A 208 -13.12 -3.34 7.54
N SER A 209 -12.48 -2.27 7.07
CA SER A 209 -11.80 -2.21 5.77
C SER A 209 -10.74 -3.29 5.64
N MET A 210 -10.05 -3.63 6.73
CA MET A 210 -9.02 -4.67 6.71
C MET A 210 -9.61 -6.04 6.40
N PHE A 211 -10.75 -6.39 7.00
CA PHE A 211 -11.49 -7.61 6.70
C PHE A 211 -12.06 -7.58 5.28
N PHE A 212 -12.66 -6.45 4.89
CA PHE A 212 -13.23 -6.31 3.54
C PHE A 212 -12.17 -6.31 2.44
N SER A 213 -10.93 -5.92 2.72
CA SER A 213 -9.83 -6.08 1.76
C SER A 213 -9.55 -7.55 1.43
N PHE A 214 -9.62 -8.46 2.42
CA PHE A 214 -9.53 -9.90 2.16
C PHE A 214 -10.73 -10.39 1.35
N THR A 215 -11.95 -9.97 1.71
CA THR A 215 -13.16 -10.29 0.94
C THR A 215 -13.06 -9.80 -0.51
N ASN A 216 -12.56 -8.59 -0.73
CA ASN A 216 -12.34 -8.01 -2.04
C ASN A 216 -11.28 -8.79 -2.82
N ALA A 217 -10.19 -9.24 -2.17
CA ALA A 217 -9.17 -10.08 -2.79
C ALA A 217 -9.73 -11.45 -3.22
N VAL A 218 -10.54 -12.10 -2.37
CA VAL A 218 -11.25 -13.35 -2.72
C VAL A 218 -12.20 -13.12 -3.89
N GLY A 219 -13.03 -12.08 -3.85
CA GLY A 219 -13.96 -11.75 -4.92
C GLY A 219 -13.27 -11.47 -6.26
N ALA A 220 -12.12 -10.80 -6.22
CA ALA A 220 -11.28 -10.58 -7.40
C ALA A 220 -10.72 -11.90 -7.95
N ALA A 221 -10.22 -12.78 -7.08
CA ALA A 221 -9.70 -14.08 -7.51
C ALA A 221 -10.79 -14.99 -8.08
N LEU A 222 -11.97 -15.01 -7.47
CA LEU A 222 -13.13 -15.76 -7.99
C LEU A 222 -13.49 -15.27 -9.40
N ARG A 223 -13.60 -13.95 -9.58
CA ARG A 223 -13.89 -13.37 -10.89
C ARG A 223 -12.78 -13.66 -11.91
N ALA A 224 -11.52 -13.66 -11.50
CA ALA A 224 -10.40 -14.04 -12.36
C ALA A 224 -10.46 -15.53 -12.74
N ALA A 225 -10.80 -16.42 -11.81
CA ALA A 225 -11.00 -17.84 -12.08
C ALA A 225 -12.16 -18.07 -13.07
N ASP A 226 -13.28 -17.36 -12.92
CA ASP A 226 -14.41 -17.44 -13.84
C ASP A 226 -14.03 -16.98 -15.25
N LEU A 227 -13.23 -15.91 -15.36
CA LEU A 227 -12.71 -15.43 -16.65
C LEU A 227 -11.83 -16.49 -17.33
N GLU A 228 -11.03 -17.24 -16.57
CA GLU A 228 -10.22 -18.32 -17.14
C GLU A 228 -11.00 -19.57 -17.47
N ALA A 229 -12.01 -19.92 -16.67
CA ALA A 229 -12.91 -21.00 -17.03
C ALA A 229 -13.63 -20.71 -18.36
N GLN A 230 -14.10 -19.47 -18.54
CA GLN A 230 -14.74 -19.02 -19.79
C GLN A 230 -13.75 -18.96 -20.96
N GLY A 231 -12.52 -18.47 -20.74
CA GLY A 231 -11.47 -18.42 -21.76
C GLY A 231 -10.98 -19.80 -22.19
N THR A 232 -10.92 -20.76 -21.27
CA THR A 232 -10.52 -22.15 -21.55
C THR A 232 -11.61 -22.87 -22.36
N GLN A 233 -12.89 -22.67 -22.03
CA GLN A 233 -14.01 -23.26 -22.79
C GLN A 233 -14.17 -22.67 -24.20
N ALA A 234 -13.78 -21.41 -24.42
CA ALA A 234 -13.78 -20.80 -25.75
C ALA A 234 -12.65 -21.35 -26.66
N THR A 235 -11.75 -22.19 -26.15
CA THR A 235 -10.56 -22.68 -26.87
C THR A 235 -10.46 -24.21 -26.91
N GLU A 236 -11.54 -24.98 -26.72
CA GLU A 236 -11.56 -26.40 -27.11
C GLU A 236 -11.75 -26.51 -28.64
N PRO A 237 -10.73 -26.95 -29.40
CA PRO A 237 -10.92 -27.29 -30.80
C PRO A 237 -11.62 -28.64 -30.84
N SER A 238 -12.72 -28.70 -31.60
CA SER A 238 -13.25 -29.97 -32.10
C SER A 238 -12.24 -30.62 -33.05
N ASP A 239 -11.24 -31.31 -32.52
CA ASP A 239 -10.40 -32.24 -33.27
C ASP A 239 -11.22 -33.52 -33.52
N GLN A 240 -12.04 -33.48 -34.57
CA GLN A 240 -12.47 -34.70 -35.25
C GLN A 240 -11.33 -35.13 -36.19
N PRO A 241 -10.75 -36.33 -36.02
CA PRO A 241 -9.82 -36.84 -37.00
C PRO A 241 -10.55 -37.06 -38.32
N ALA A 242 -10.15 -36.33 -39.35
CA ALA A 242 -10.64 -36.52 -40.71
C ALA A 242 -10.39 -37.97 -41.12
N SER A 243 -11.49 -38.68 -41.39
CA SER A 243 -11.47 -40.05 -41.90
C SER A 243 -10.66 -40.11 -43.19
N SER A 244 -9.65 -40.98 -43.20
CA SER A 244 -8.98 -41.46 -44.40
C SER A 244 -10.00 -41.91 -45.44
N ASN A 245 -10.05 -41.21 -46.58
CA ASN A 245 -10.60 -41.79 -47.80
C ASN A 245 -9.49 -41.86 -48.83
N ASN A 246 -8.88 -43.04 -48.83
CA ASN A 246 -8.13 -43.56 -49.94
C ASN A 246 -9.09 -43.70 -51.14
N LYS A 247 -8.72 -43.13 -52.27
CA LYS A 247 -9.33 -43.46 -53.57
C LYS A 247 -8.20 -43.53 -54.58
N ASP A 248 -7.55 -44.68 -54.55
CA ASP A 248 -7.10 -45.34 -55.76
C ASP A 248 -8.34 -45.98 -56.43
N ASP A 249 -8.28 -46.07 -57.76
CA ASP A 249 -9.25 -46.57 -58.75
C ASP A 249 -10.20 -45.55 -59.41
#